data_AF-A0A2N8HCI7-F1
#
_entry.id   AF-A0A2N8HCI7-F1
#
_cell.length_a   1.000
_cell.length_b   1.000
_cell.length_c   1.000
_cell.angle_alpha   90.00
_cell.angle_beta   90.00
_cell.angle_gamma   90.00
#
_symmetry.space_group_name_H-M   'P 1'
#
loop_
_entity.id
_entity.type
_entity.pdbx_description
1 polymer ?
#
loop_
_entity_poly.entity_id
_entity_poly.type
_entity_poly.pdbx_seq_one_letter_code
_entity_poly.pdbx_strand_id
1 'polypeptide(L)'
;MMKTTLIILCLACLSSVSPAEETLKSLLKEREQLLSSMAELAQEQYKSGLAHWDAVIRANVNLLEFRRDNAASPEDAIAIQKELAKSLEQAFRVAEKACASNTGDKMAVLKAQDAWLAARCTLLSMESRLDGEGK
;
A
#
# COMPACT_ATOMS: atom_id res chain seq x y z
N MET A 1 8.92 62.81 -27.09
CA MET A 1 8.81 61.39 -27.53
C MET A 1 9.13 60.49 -26.34
N MET A 2 8.09 59.87 -25.76
CA MET A 2 8.18 58.91 -24.66
C MET A 2 8.83 57.60 -25.13
N LYS A 3 9.81 57.09 -24.37
CA LYS A 3 10.28 55.69 -24.51
C LYS A 3 9.85 54.92 -23.26
N THR A 4 8.98 53.97 -23.51
CA THR A 4 8.20 53.13 -22.61
C THR A 4 9.09 52.25 -21.74
N THR A 5 8.89 52.30 -20.43
CA THR A 5 9.47 51.38 -19.44
C THR A 5 8.91 49.97 -19.69
N LEU A 6 9.78 49.02 -20.03
CA LEU A 6 9.43 47.62 -20.21
C LEU A 6 9.29 46.96 -18.81
N ILE A 7 8.06 46.80 -18.34
CA ILE A 7 7.78 46.01 -17.13
C ILE A 7 7.84 44.54 -17.52
N ILE A 8 8.92 43.85 -17.15
CA ILE A 8 9.05 42.40 -17.28
C ILE A 8 8.12 41.77 -16.23
N LEU A 9 6.95 41.33 -16.70
CA LEU A 9 5.99 40.57 -15.91
C LEU A 9 6.55 39.15 -15.71
N CYS A 10 7.33 38.95 -14.64
CA CYS A 10 7.65 37.61 -14.16
C CYS A 10 6.36 36.96 -13.65
N LEU A 11 5.67 36.23 -14.55
CA LEU A 11 4.68 35.22 -14.17
C LEU A 11 5.43 34.10 -13.43
N ALA A 12 5.67 34.31 -12.15
CA ALA A 12 5.90 33.20 -11.24
C ALA A 12 4.61 32.39 -11.21
N CYS A 13 4.60 31.25 -11.91
CA CYS A 13 3.61 30.21 -11.72
C CYS A 13 3.80 29.63 -10.31
N LEU A 14 3.39 30.39 -9.30
CA LEU A 14 3.12 29.87 -7.97
C LEU A 14 1.91 28.96 -8.15
N SER A 15 2.16 27.67 -8.36
CA SER A 15 1.16 26.62 -8.28
C SER A 15 0.56 26.65 -6.87
N SER A 16 -0.49 27.45 -6.69
CA SER A 16 -1.25 27.48 -5.44
C SER A 16 -1.91 26.12 -5.29
N VAL A 17 -1.33 25.26 -4.46
CA VAL A 17 -1.97 24.02 -4.01
C VAL A 17 -3.35 24.41 -3.50
N SER A 18 -4.40 23.80 -4.06
CA SER A 18 -5.75 24.15 -3.64
C SER A 18 -5.95 23.77 -2.17
N PRO A 19 -6.77 24.50 -1.40
CA PRO A 19 -7.09 24.11 -0.03
C PRO A 19 -7.64 22.67 0.09
N ALA A 20 -8.31 22.19 -0.96
CA ALA A 20 -8.80 20.81 -1.04
C ALA A 20 -7.68 19.78 -1.18
N GLU A 21 -6.63 20.08 -1.96
CA GLU A 21 -5.47 19.20 -2.13
C GLU A 21 -4.63 19.13 -0.84
N GLU A 22 -4.46 20.24 -0.13
CA GLU A 22 -3.80 20.26 1.18
C GLU A 22 -4.59 19.47 2.23
N THR A 23 -5.92 19.62 2.23
CA THR A 23 -6.81 18.84 3.10
C THR A 23 -6.70 17.34 2.82
N LEU A 24 -6.71 16.94 1.54
CA LEU A 24 -6.56 15.53 1.16
C LEU A 24 -5.20 14.97 1.60
N LYS A 25 -4.11 15.70 1.39
CA LYS A 25 -2.76 15.28 1.82
C LYS A 25 -2.71 15.09 3.34
N SER A 26 -3.33 15.97 4.12
CA SER A 26 -3.41 15.82 5.58
C SER A 26 -4.18 14.57 5.98
N LEU A 27 -5.34 14.32 5.37
CA LEU A 27 -6.17 13.13 5.65
C LEU A 27 -5.47 11.82 5.29
N LEU A 28 -4.76 11.78 4.16
CA LEU A 28 -3.98 10.61 3.76
C LEU A 28 -2.87 10.31 4.76
N LYS A 29 -2.15 11.35 5.22
CA LYS A 29 -1.11 11.21 6.24
C LYS A 29 -1.67 10.71 7.57
N GLU A 30 -2.78 11.27 8.05
CA GLU A 30 -3.44 10.83 9.28
C GLU A 30 -3.91 9.38 9.17
N ARG A 31 -4.50 9.00 8.02
CA ARG A 31 -4.93 7.63 7.77
C ARG A 31 -3.75 6.65 7.74
N GLU A 32 -2.62 7.02 7.15
CA GLU A 32 -1.42 6.16 7.17
C GLU A 32 -0.90 5.94 8.59
N GLN A 33 -0.89 6.99 9.41
CA GLN A 33 -0.46 6.91 10.82
C GLN A 33 -1.37 6.01 11.64
N LEU A 34 -2.68 6.10 11.44
CA LEU A 34 -3.65 5.20 12.07
C LEU A 34 -3.41 3.75 11.65
N LEU A 35 -3.27 3.47 10.35
CA LEU A 35 -3.03 2.11 9.84
C LEU A 35 -1.70 1.54 10.35
N SER A 36 -0.66 2.36 10.44
CA SER A 36 0.63 1.98 11.02
C SER A 36 0.49 1.61 12.50
N SER A 37 -0.22 2.43 13.28
CA SER A 37 -0.48 2.16 14.69
C SER A 37 -1.31 0.88 14.90
N MET A 38 -2.28 0.61 14.02
CA MET A 38 -3.06 -0.63 14.05
C MET A 38 -2.20 -1.87 13.74
N ALA A 39 -1.28 -1.77 12.78
CA ALA A 39 -0.35 -2.85 12.43
C ALA A 39 0.61 -3.14 13.60
N GLU A 40 1.18 -2.11 14.21
CA GLU A 40 2.03 -2.23 15.39
C GLU A 40 1.29 -2.86 16.57
N LEU A 41 0.09 -2.36 16.89
CA LEU A 41 -0.73 -2.90 17.98
C LEU A 41 -1.12 -4.37 17.73
N ALA A 42 -1.50 -4.72 16.50
CA ALA A 42 -1.82 -6.10 16.15
C ALA A 42 -0.60 -7.02 16.37
N GLN A 43 0.59 -6.55 15.97
CA GLN A 43 1.84 -7.27 16.15
C GLN A 43 2.21 -7.45 17.62
N GLU A 44 1.98 -6.44 18.47
CA GLU A 44 2.16 -6.51 19.92
C GLU A 44 1.19 -7.50 20.56
N GLN A 45 -0.09 -7.41 20.24
CA GLN A 45 -1.14 -8.30 20.75
C GLN A 45 -0.89 -9.75 20.35
N TYR A 46 -0.38 -10.01 19.14
CA TYR A 46 0.02 -11.35 18.74
C TYR A 46 1.19 -11.87 19.59
N LYS A 47 2.24 -11.05 19.79
CA LYS A 47 3.40 -11.43 20.62
C LYS A 47 3.01 -11.71 22.08
N SER A 48 2.00 -11.01 22.61
CA SER A 48 1.49 -11.22 23.97
C SER A 48 0.43 -12.31 24.07
N GLY A 49 0.08 -12.99 22.97
CA GLY A 49 -0.97 -14.02 22.93
C GLY A 49 -2.41 -13.50 23.05
N LEU A 50 -2.61 -12.19 22.92
CA LEU A 50 -3.92 -11.52 23.00
C LEU A 50 -4.65 -11.50 21.65
N ALA A 51 -3.96 -11.75 20.54
CA ALA A 51 -4.55 -11.82 19.21
C ALA A 51 -4.01 -13.00 18.40
N HIS A 52 -4.85 -13.52 17.50
CA HIS A 52 -4.43 -14.52 16.51
C HIS A 52 -3.60 -13.87 15.40
N TRP A 53 -2.72 -14.64 14.75
CA TRP A 53 -1.85 -14.19 13.66
C TRP A 53 -2.62 -13.51 12.51
N ASP A 54 -3.86 -13.92 12.25
CA ASP A 54 -4.70 -13.33 11.20
C ASP A 54 -4.99 -11.85 11.42
N ALA A 55 -4.97 -11.38 12.67
CA ALA A 55 -5.13 -9.95 12.98
C ALA A 55 -3.91 -9.16 12.48
N VAL A 56 -2.70 -9.71 12.63
CA VAL A 56 -1.45 -9.11 12.14
C VAL A 56 -1.46 -9.04 10.62
N ILE A 57 -1.78 -10.15 9.97
CA ILE A 57 -1.86 -10.20 8.49
C ILE A 57 -2.86 -9.17 7.97
N ARG A 58 -4.06 -9.10 8.54
CA ARG A 58 -5.09 -8.16 8.10
C ARG A 58 -4.65 -6.71 8.25
N ALA A 59 -4.06 -6.35 9.40
CA ALA A 59 -3.60 -4.99 9.64
C ALA A 59 -2.47 -4.59 8.68
N ASN A 60 -1.50 -5.49 8.47
CA ASN A 60 -0.39 -5.27 7.55
C ASN A 60 -0.85 -5.17 6.09
N VAL A 61 -1.78 -6.03 5.65
CA VAL A 61 -2.37 -5.96 4.30
C VAL A 61 -3.03 -4.60 4.07
N ASN A 62 -3.88 -4.15 5.00
CA ASN A 62 -4.54 -2.85 4.88
C ASN A 62 -3.54 -1.68 4.79
N LEU A 63 -2.45 -1.71 5.58
CA LEU A 63 -1.40 -0.70 5.54
C LEU A 63 -0.65 -0.72 4.21
N LEU A 64 -0.26 -1.89 3.73
CA LEU A 64 0.49 -2.05 2.47
C LEU A 64 -0.35 -1.66 1.26
N GLU A 65 -1.62 -2.05 1.20
CA GLU A 65 -2.54 -1.62 0.14
C GLU A 65 -2.69 -0.11 0.13
N PHE A 66 -2.87 0.52 1.30
CA PHE A 66 -2.96 1.97 1.41
C PHE A 66 -1.69 2.66 0.92
N ARG A 67 -0.51 2.19 1.34
CA ARG A 67 0.78 2.76 0.93
C ARG A 67 1.02 2.61 -0.56
N ARG A 68 0.68 1.46 -1.14
CA ARG A 68 0.79 1.22 -2.59
C ARG A 68 -0.06 2.21 -3.37
N ASP A 69 -1.32 2.37 -2.97
CA ASP A 69 -2.28 3.22 -3.68
C ASP A 69 -1.93 4.71 -3.58
N ASN A 70 -1.08 5.10 -2.63
CA ASN A 70 -0.65 6.48 -2.39
C ASN A 70 0.87 6.67 -2.53
N ALA A 71 1.56 5.74 -3.20
CA ALA A 71 2.99 5.79 -3.40
C ALA A 71 3.40 7.01 -4.27
N ALA A 72 4.58 7.57 -4.01
CA ALA A 72 5.08 8.74 -4.72
C ALA A 72 5.54 8.42 -6.15
N SER A 73 5.86 7.16 -6.44
CA SER A 73 6.33 6.68 -7.73
C SER A 73 5.80 5.28 -8.05
N PRO A 74 5.73 4.90 -9.35
CA PRO A 74 5.44 3.52 -9.75
C PRO A 74 6.41 2.50 -9.13
N GLU A 75 7.70 2.84 -9.02
CA GLU A 75 8.73 2.00 -8.43
C GLU A 75 8.47 1.71 -6.95
N ASP A 76 8.10 2.74 -6.18
CA ASP A 76 7.70 2.60 -4.77
C ASP A 76 6.44 1.73 -4.66
N ALA A 77 5.45 1.96 -5.52
CA ALA A 77 4.22 1.16 -5.55
C ALA A 77 4.52 -0.32 -5.82
N ILE A 78 5.43 -0.62 -6.75
CA ILE A 78 5.88 -1.99 -7.06
C ILE A 78 6.62 -2.60 -5.87
N ALA A 79 7.51 -1.84 -5.21
CA ALA A 79 8.22 -2.32 -4.03
C ALA A 79 7.26 -2.70 -2.91
N ILE A 80 6.24 -1.87 -2.65
CA ILE A 80 5.20 -2.15 -1.66
C ILE A 80 4.34 -3.36 -2.08
N GLN A 81 4.00 -3.47 -3.38
CA GLN A 81 3.25 -4.61 -3.90
C GLN A 81 4.02 -5.93 -3.76
N LYS A 82 5.36 -5.91 -3.86
CA LYS A 82 6.21 -7.08 -3.57
C LYS A 82 6.12 -7.50 -2.11
N GLU A 83 6.13 -6.55 -1.19
CA GLU A 83 5.95 -6.80 0.24
C GLU A 83 4.56 -7.36 0.57
N LEU A 84 3.52 -6.82 -0.07
CA LEU A 84 2.15 -7.31 0.04
C LEU A 84 2.03 -8.77 -0.44
N ALA A 85 2.56 -9.07 -1.63
CA ALA A 85 2.53 -10.42 -2.18
C ALA A 85 3.27 -11.43 -1.28
N LYS A 86 4.41 -11.03 -0.69
CA LYS A 86 5.16 -11.86 0.26
C LYS A 86 4.35 -12.11 1.55
N SER A 87 3.70 -11.09 2.09
CA SER A 87 2.87 -11.21 3.30
C SER A 87 1.68 -12.15 3.08
N LEU A 88 1.03 -12.05 1.92
CA LEU A 88 -0.08 -12.93 1.55
C LEU A 88 0.38 -14.35 1.24
N GLU A 89 1.58 -14.54 0.68
CA GLU A 89 2.18 -15.86 0.53
C GLU A 89 2.37 -16.53 1.89
N GLN A 90 2.93 -15.81 2.86
CA GLN A 90 3.10 -16.34 4.21
C GLN A 90 1.77 -16.75 4.84
N ALA A 91 0.72 -15.93 4.68
CA ALA A 91 -0.62 -16.27 5.15
C ALA A 91 -1.16 -17.54 4.49
N PHE A 92 -0.97 -17.70 3.17
CA PHE A 92 -1.31 -18.92 2.45
C PHE A 92 -0.57 -20.14 2.97
N ARG A 93 0.76 -20.06 3.19
CA ARG A 93 1.56 -21.17 3.73
C ARG A 93 1.13 -21.57 5.15
N VAL A 94 0.77 -20.60 5.98
CA VAL A 94 0.25 -20.88 7.33
C VAL A 94 -1.08 -21.61 7.26
N ALA A 95 -2.01 -21.16 6.41
CA ALA A 95 -3.30 -21.83 6.21
C ALA A 95 -3.12 -23.25 5.66
N GLU A 96 -2.24 -23.42 4.67
CA GLU A 96 -1.89 -24.71 4.07
C GLU A 96 -1.38 -25.70 5.13
N LYS A 97 -0.43 -25.25 5.98
CA LYS A 97 0.11 -26.06 7.08
C LYS A 97 -0.94 -26.42 8.13
N ALA A 98 -1.81 -25.48 8.50
CA ALA A 98 -2.88 -25.72 9.46
C ALA A 98 -3.90 -26.75 8.93
N CYS A 99 -4.31 -26.62 7.66
CA CYS A 99 -5.19 -27.58 7.02
C CYS A 99 -4.56 -28.98 6.93
N ALA A 100 -3.28 -29.07 6.58
CA ALA A 100 -2.55 -30.35 6.52
C ALA A 100 -2.41 -31.02 7.91
N SER A 101 -2.44 -30.23 8.98
CA SER A 101 -2.36 -30.72 10.37
C SER A 101 -3.75 -30.96 10.99
N ASN A 102 -4.82 -30.86 10.20
CA ASN A 102 -6.22 -30.99 10.65
C ASN A 102 -6.63 -29.98 11.74
N THR A 103 -5.94 -28.84 11.81
CA THR A 103 -6.22 -27.71 12.72
C THR A 103 -6.76 -26.48 11.99
N GLY A 104 -6.95 -26.56 10.68
CA GLY A 104 -7.43 -25.48 9.83
C GLY A 104 -8.49 -25.96 8.84
N ASP A 105 -9.16 -25.01 8.20
CA ASP A 105 -10.23 -25.27 7.25
C ASP A 105 -9.79 -25.07 5.79
N LYS A 106 -10.31 -25.91 4.89
CA LYS A 106 -9.96 -25.88 3.46
C LYS A 106 -10.39 -24.57 2.79
N MET A 107 -11.48 -23.96 3.23
CA MET A 107 -11.89 -22.65 2.68
C MET A 107 -10.88 -21.55 3.05
N ALA A 108 -10.26 -21.61 4.22
CA ALA A 108 -9.22 -20.65 4.62
C ALA A 108 -7.99 -20.75 3.71
N VAL A 109 -7.59 -21.97 3.33
CA VAL A 109 -6.52 -22.20 2.35
C VAL A 109 -6.85 -21.56 1.01
N LEU A 110 -8.04 -21.82 0.48
CA LEU A 110 -8.46 -21.30 -0.83
C LEU A 110 -8.53 -19.77 -0.83
N LYS A 111 -9.06 -19.15 0.23
CA LYS A 111 -9.11 -17.69 0.37
C LYS A 111 -7.72 -17.06 0.44
N ALA A 112 -6.80 -17.67 1.19
CA ALA A 112 -5.44 -17.17 1.29
C ALA A 112 -4.67 -17.34 -0.02
N GLN A 113 -4.91 -18.46 -0.73
CA GLN A 113 -4.34 -18.71 -2.06
C GLN A 113 -4.84 -17.69 -3.09
N ASP A 114 -6.15 -17.41 -3.11
CA ASP A 114 -6.75 -16.41 -3.99
C ASP A 114 -6.16 -15.02 -3.75
N ALA A 115 -6.07 -14.59 -2.49
CA ALA A 115 -5.48 -13.29 -2.15
C ALA A 115 -4.01 -13.18 -2.59
N TRP A 116 -3.21 -14.23 -2.38
CA TRP A 116 -1.82 -14.28 -2.84
C TRP A 116 -1.71 -14.21 -4.37
N LEU A 117 -2.52 -14.99 -5.09
CA LEU A 117 -2.55 -14.98 -6.55
C LEU A 117 -2.99 -13.62 -7.09
N ALA A 118 -4.01 -13.00 -6.51
CA ALA A 118 -4.47 -11.66 -6.87
C ALA A 118 -3.33 -10.63 -6.72
N ALA A 119 -2.62 -10.64 -5.58
CA ALA A 119 -1.49 -9.76 -5.37
C ALA A 119 -0.35 -9.99 -6.38
N ARG A 120 -0.08 -11.24 -6.77
CA ARG A 120 0.92 -11.55 -7.80
C ARG A 120 0.50 -11.08 -9.19
N CYS A 121 -0.77 -11.24 -9.56
CA CYS A 121 -1.31 -10.71 -10.81
C CYS A 121 -1.17 -9.19 -10.88
N THR A 122 -1.51 -8.48 -9.80
CA THR A 122 -1.32 -7.03 -9.69
C THR A 122 0.15 -6.65 -9.85
N LEU A 123 1.07 -7.36 -9.18
CA LEU A 123 2.50 -7.11 -9.29
C LEU A 123 2.99 -7.22 -10.74
N LEU A 124 2.68 -8.32 -11.41
CA LEU A 124 3.08 -8.54 -12.81
C LEU A 124 2.51 -7.48 -13.74
N SER A 125 1.26 -7.04 -13.50
CA SER A 125 0.64 -5.97 -14.26
C SER A 125 1.36 -4.63 -14.06
N MET A 126 1.75 -4.30 -12.83
CA MET A 126 2.49 -3.07 -12.53
C MET A 126 3.89 -3.08 -13.15
N GLU A 127 4.63 -4.19 -13.03
CA GLU A 127 5.97 -4.34 -13.63
C GLU A 127 5.90 -4.24 -15.16
N SER A 128 4.92 -4.89 -15.80
CA SER A 128 4.76 -4.84 -17.26
C SER A 128 4.47 -3.42 -17.79
N ARG A 129 3.74 -2.61 -17.00
CA ARG A 129 3.45 -1.21 -17.38
C ARG A 129 4.69 -0.34 -17.29
N LEU A 130 5.48 -0.51 -16.23
CA LEU A 130 6.73 0.24 -16.06
C LEU A 130 7.73 -0.06 -17.19
N ASP A 131 7.85 -1.32 -17.59
CA ASP A 131 8.71 -1.74 -18.70
C ASP A 131 8.21 -1.23 -20.08
N GLY A 132 6.91 -0.96 -20.20
CA GLY A 132 6.28 -0.42 -21.40
C GLY A 132 6.37 1.10 -21.56
N GLU A 133 6.41 1.84 -20.45
CA GLU A 133 6.54 3.32 -20.42
C GLU A 133 7.97 3.80 -20.71
N GLY A 134 8.97 2.89 -20.69
CA GLY A 134 10.37 3.16 -21.03
C GLY A 134 10.76 2.96 -22.51
N LYS A 135 9.79 2.76 -23.43
CA LYS A 135 10.01 2.60 -24.87
C LYS A 135 9.26 3.66 -25.67
#